data_AF-A0A2N2ME60-F1
#
_entry.id   AF-A0A2N2ME60-F1
#
_cell.length_a   1.000
_cell.length_b   1.000
_cell.length_c   1.000
_cell.angle_alpha   90.00
_cell.angle_beta   90.00
_cell.angle_gamma   90.00
#
_symmetry.space_group_name_H-M   'P 1'
#
loop_
_entity.id
_entity.type
_entity.pdbx_description
1 polymer ?
#
loop_
_entity_poly.entity_id
_entity_poly.type
_entity_poly.pdbx_seq_one_letter_code
_entity_poly.pdbx_strand_id
1 'polypeptide(L)'
;MSKLKGEITFGMNRIYLMFPELGFRTTYLSVVNDLVIEQTAADLAALDMPKFLTWRSRKFFSNLQLSTSNLPTFLYSTYDSPRFSPDVRGRIWEGATVTYVTMQLAFHMGISEVYLIGVDHNYDTKGKPNTTITSDGDDPNHFHAGYFGKGFRWQLPDLETSEIAYRMARQAYENAGRRIADATVGGKLTIFEKVDFNAIF
;
A
#
# COMPACT_ATOMS: atom_id res chain seq x y z
N MET A 1 0.08 0.89 18.38
CA MET A 1 -0.74 0.30 17.28
C MET A 1 -1.96 -0.48 17.76
N SER A 2 -2.01 -1.02 18.99
CA SER A 2 -3.20 -1.71 19.54
C SER A 2 -4.51 -0.90 19.46
N LYS A 3 -4.41 0.44 19.51
CA LYS A 3 -5.53 1.38 19.35
C LYS A 3 -6.28 1.25 18.01
N LEU A 4 -5.67 0.63 16.99
CA LEU A 4 -6.28 0.41 15.67
C LEU A 4 -7.13 -0.86 15.57
N LYS A 5 -7.19 -1.70 16.63
CA LYS A 5 -7.83 -3.02 16.56
C LYS A 5 -9.35 -2.97 16.28
N GLY A 6 -10.00 -1.84 16.59
CA GLY A 6 -11.42 -1.61 16.31
C GLY A 6 -11.71 -0.94 14.95
N GLU A 7 -10.67 -0.55 14.22
CA GLU A 7 -10.79 0.26 13.01
C GLU A 7 -10.76 -0.60 11.73
N ILE A 8 -11.30 -0.04 10.64
CA ILE A 8 -11.05 -0.59 9.30
C ILE A 8 -9.63 -0.22 8.91
N THR A 9 -8.77 -1.24 8.74
CA THR A 9 -7.36 -1.05 8.44
C THR A 9 -6.97 -1.63 7.10
N PHE A 10 -6.22 -0.86 6.32
CA PHE A 10 -5.59 -1.33 5.10
C PHE A 10 -4.10 -1.48 5.33
N GLY A 11 -3.65 -2.73 5.35
CA GLY A 11 -2.25 -3.07 5.27
C GLY A 11 -1.74 -2.90 3.84
N MET A 12 -0.46 -2.56 3.69
CA MET A 12 0.15 -2.37 2.38
C MET A 12 1.41 -3.21 2.23
N ASN A 13 1.63 -3.75 1.03
CA ASN A 13 2.79 -4.55 0.67
C ASN A 13 3.09 -5.66 1.69
N ARG A 14 4.26 -5.62 2.33
CA ARG A 14 4.72 -6.67 3.24
C ARG A 14 4.47 -6.37 4.71
N ILE A 15 3.50 -5.50 5.04
CA ILE A 15 3.13 -5.18 6.43
C ILE A 15 2.76 -6.42 7.25
N TYR A 16 2.35 -7.51 6.60
CA TYR A 16 2.04 -8.78 7.25
C TYR A 16 3.23 -9.37 8.03
N LEU A 17 4.46 -8.99 7.70
CA LEU A 17 5.66 -9.35 8.47
C LEU A 17 5.60 -8.81 9.90
N MET A 18 4.89 -7.71 10.14
CA MET A 18 4.74 -7.09 11.45
C MET A 18 3.56 -7.63 12.25
N PHE A 19 2.70 -8.49 11.67
CA PHE A 19 1.51 -9.00 12.36
C PHE A 19 1.81 -9.73 13.69
N PRO A 20 2.88 -10.53 13.81
CA PRO A 20 3.25 -11.14 15.10
C PRO A 20 3.54 -10.11 16.19
N GLU A 21 4.16 -8.98 15.83
CA GLU A 21 4.53 -7.91 16.77
C GLU A 21 3.38 -6.95 17.05
N LEU A 22 2.54 -6.67 16.04
CA LEU A 22 1.36 -5.81 16.16
C LEU A 22 0.30 -6.38 17.11
N GLY A 23 0.23 -7.71 17.24
CA GLY A 23 -0.81 -8.39 18.02
C GLY A 23 -2.21 -8.36 17.38
N PHE A 24 -2.32 -7.91 16.12
CA PHE A 24 -3.52 -7.99 15.29
C PHE A 24 -3.16 -8.01 13.80
N ARG A 25 -4.11 -8.41 12.95
CA ARG A 25 -4.00 -8.36 11.48
C ARG A 25 -4.83 -7.20 10.95
N THR A 26 -4.41 -6.59 9.85
CA THR A 26 -5.23 -5.56 9.19
C THR A 26 -6.50 -6.16 8.58
N THR A 27 -7.53 -5.34 8.36
CA THR A 27 -8.80 -5.77 7.76
C THR A 27 -8.63 -6.17 6.30
N TYR A 28 -7.85 -5.38 5.55
CA TYR A 28 -7.50 -5.61 4.16
C TYR A 28 -5.99 -5.56 3.96
N LEU A 29 -5.51 -6.16 2.87
CA LEU A 29 -4.13 -6.02 2.40
C LEU A 29 -4.12 -5.56 0.93
N SER A 30 -3.32 -4.55 0.59
CA SER A 30 -3.14 -4.07 -0.79
C SER A 30 -1.69 -4.28 -1.22
N VAL A 31 -1.47 -4.91 -2.38
CA VAL A 31 -0.13 -5.08 -2.98
C VAL A 31 -0.26 -4.94 -4.50
N VAL A 32 0.46 -4.01 -5.11
CA VAL A 32 0.32 -3.75 -6.56
C VAL A 32 1.62 -3.79 -7.36
N ASN A 33 2.77 -3.82 -6.68
CA ASN A 33 4.05 -3.92 -7.35
C ASN A 33 4.31 -5.36 -7.82
N ASP A 34 4.51 -5.56 -9.13
CA ASP A 34 4.68 -6.88 -9.73
C ASP A 34 5.87 -7.66 -9.14
N LEU A 35 7.01 -6.99 -8.86
CA LEU A 35 8.19 -7.65 -8.27
C LEU A 35 7.94 -8.07 -6.82
N VAL A 36 7.25 -7.22 -6.05
CA VAL A 36 6.89 -7.57 -4.67
C VAL A 36 5.97 -8.79 -4.67
N ILE A 37 4.95 -8.81 -5.55
CA ILE A 37 4.01 -9.94 -5.61
C ILE A 37 4.69 -11.20 -6.12
N GLU A 38 5.50 -11.11 -7.19
CA GLU A 38 6.24 -12.26 -7.74
C GLU A 38 7.04 -12.99 -6.66
N GLN A 39 7.79 -12.23 -5.85
CA GLN A 39 8.71 -12.79 -4.86
C GLN A 39 8.03 -13.16 -3.54
N THR A 40 6.79 -12.71 -3.31
CA THR A 40 6.03 -12.99 -2.08
C THR A 40 4.71 -13.74 -2.35
N ALA A 41 4.53 -14.29 -3.55
CA ALA A 41 3.27 -14.93 -3.95
C ALA A 41 2.87 -16.07 -3.00
N ALA A 42 3.83 -16.87 -2.52
CA ALA A 42 3.59 -17.94 -1.56
C ALA A 42 3.09 -17.40 -0.21
N ASP A 43 3.73 -16.36 0.33
CA ASP A 43 3.30 -15.69 1.56
C ASP A 43 1.88 -15.12 1.38
N LEU A 44 1.66 -14.40 0.27
CA LEU A 44 0.36 -13.81 -0.06
C LEU A 44 -0.73 -14.87 -0.25
N ALA A 45 -0.42 -16.04 -0.79
CA ALA A 45 -1.35 -17.15 -0.93
C ALA A 45 -1.74 -17.75 0.43
N ALA A 46 -0.77 -17.88 1.35
CA ALA A 46 -0.97 -18.44 2.68
C ALA A 46 -1.75 -17.53 3.65
N LEU A 47 -1.77 -16.21 3.43
CA LEU A 47 -2.53 -15.27 4.26
C LEU A 47 -4.04 -15.45 4.08
N ASP A 48 -4.74 -16.00 5.08
CA ASP A 48 -6.21 -16.06 5.04
C ASP A 48 -6.84 -14.73 5.48
N MET A 49 -6.92 -13.77 4.56
CA MET A 49 -7.55 -12.46 4.76
C MET A 49 -7.89 -11.79 3.42
N PRO A 50 -8.84 -10.84 3.40
CA PRO A 50 -9.14 -10.05 2.21
C PRO A 50 -7.90 -9.32 1.67
N LYS A 51 -7.59 -9.52 0.39
CA LYS A 51 -6.42 -8.90 -0.25
C LYS A 51 -6.73 -8.43 -1.67
N PHE A 52 -6.15 -7.29 -2.03
CA PHE A 52 -6.26 -6.65 -3.33
C PHE A 52 -4.90 -6.65 -4.02
N LEU A 53 -4.82 -7.33 -5.16
CA LEU A 53 -3.59 -7.51 -5.94
C LEU A 53 -3.76 -6.95 -7.34
N THR A 54 -2.70 -6.52 -8.03
CA THR A 54 -2.85 -6.15 -9.46
C THR A 54 -3.12 -7.39 -10.33
N TRP A 55 -4.05 -7.29 -11.29
CA TRP A 55 -4.43 -8.36 -12.23
C TRP A 55 -3.26 -8.92 -13.04
N ARG A 56 -2.22 -8.12 -13.30
CA ARG A 56 -1.02 -8.56 -14.02
C ARG A 56 -0.25 -9.65 -13.27
N SER A 57 -0.38 -9.68 -11.95
CA SER A 57 0.30 -10.62 -11.06
C SER A 57 -0.40 -11.98 -10.91
N ARG A 58 -1.63 -12.14 -11.41
CA ARG A 58 -2.44 -13.37 -11.21
C ARG A 58 -1.75 -14.66 -11.63
N LYS A 59 -0.85 -14.58 -12.62
CA LYS A 59 -0.05 -15.70 -13.13
C LYS A 59 0.84 -16.33 -12.06
N PHE A 60 1.23 -15.59 -11.02
CA PHE A 60 2.07 -16.09 -9.93
C PHE A 60 1.30 -16.98 -8.94
N PHE A 61 -0.02 -17.04 -9.05
CA PHE A 61 -0.88 -17.82 -8.15
C PHE A 61 -1.43 -19.10 -8.79
N SER A 62 -1.12 -19.40 -10.06
CA SER A 62 -1.73 -20.53 -10.78
C SER A 62 -1.42 -21.90 -10.17
N ASN A 63 -0.28 -22.03 -9.49
CA ASN A 63 0.20 -23.28 -8.90
C ASN A 63 0.27 -23.21 -7.36
N LEU A 64 -0.36 -22.22 -6.74
CA LEU A 64 -0.36 -22.04 -5.29
C LEU A 64 -1.71 -22.47 -4.71
N GLN A 65 -1.66 -23.08 -3.52
CA GLN A 65 -2.86 -23.35 -2.76
C GLN A 65 -3.40 -22.03 -2.19
N LEU A 66 -4.63 -21.68 -2.59
CA LEU A 66 -5.30 -20.50 -2.08
C LEU A 66 -6.29 -20.88 -0.98
N SER A 67 -6.53 -19.93 -0.07
CA SER A 67 -7.68 -19.97 0.83
C SER A 67 -8.98 -19.97 0.03
N THR A 68 -9.95 -20.79 0.45
CA THR A 68 -11.31 -20.81 -0.14
C THR A 68 -12.23 -19.76 0.47
N SER A 69 -11.89 -19.21 1.64
CA SER A 69 -12.66 -18.15 2.33
C SER A 69 -12.26 -16.76 1.85
N ASN A 70 -10.97 -16.53 1.57
CA ASN A 70 -10.44 -15.24 1.17
C ASN A 70 -9.55 -15.34 -0.07
N LEU A 71 -10.20 -15.46 -1.23
CA LEU A 71 -9.50 -15.43 -2.52
C LEU A 71 -8.92 -14.03 -2.81
N PRO A 72 -7.78 -13.93 -3.51
CA PRO A 72 -7.26 -12.64 -3.95
C PRO A 72 -8.25 -11.93 -4.89
N THR A 73 -8.55 -10.65 -4.59
CA THR A 73 -9.27 -9.77 -5.51
C THR A 73 -8.26 -9.09 -6.43
N PHE A 74 -8.36 -9.35 -7.73
CA PHE A 74 -7.43 -8.78 -8.70
C PHE A 74 -7.95 -7.48 -9.32
N LEU A 75 -7.23 -6.39 -9.09
CA LEU A 75 -7.51 -5.04 -9.58
C LEU A 75 -6.99 -4.84 -11.00
N TYR A 76 -7.81 -4.26 -11.87
CA TYR A 76 -7.35 -3.83 -13.19
C TYR A 76 -6.61 -2.50 -13.08
N SER A 77 -5.31 -2.55 -12.73
CA SER A 77 -4.50 -1.35 -12.52
C SER A 77 -3.61 -1.00 -13.73
N THR A 78 -3.05 0.20 -13.73
CA THR A 78 -2.14 0.70 -14.77
C THR A 78 -1.13 1.72 -14.25
N TYR A 79 0.01 1.77 -14.94
CA TYR A 79 1.03 2.82 -14.77
C TYR A 79 0.72 4.09 -15.57
N ASP A 80 -0.06 3.95 -16.65
CA ASP A 80 -0.44 5.05 -17.53
C ASP A 80 -1.76 5.74 -17.13
N SER A 81 -2.01 6.91 -17.73
CA SER A 81 -3.24 7.68 -17.61
C SER A 81 -3.55 8.17 -16.19
N PRO A 82 -2.80 9.16 -15.67
CA PRO A 82 -2.98 9.71 -14.34
C PRO A 82 -4.42 10.16 -14.06
N ARG A 83 -5.06 9.53 -13.08
CA ARG A 83 -6.40 9.89 -12.59
C ARG A 83 -6.70 9.27 -11.24
N PHE A 84 -7.65 9.87 -10.51
CA PHE A 84 -8.29 9.21 -9.37
C PHE A 84 -9.54 8.46 -9.84
N SER A 85 -9.69 7.19 -9.43
CA SER A 85 -10.89 6.41 -9.72
C SER A 85 -11.77 6.29 -8.48
N PRO A 86 -12.99 6.86 -8.48
CA PRO A 86 -13.96 6.63 -7.40
C PRO A 86 -14.58 5.21 -7.46
N ASP A 87 -14.43 4.52 -8.61
CA ASP A 87 -14.90 3.15 -8.82
C ASP A 87 -13.75 2.24 -9.23
N VAL A 88 -13.34 1.33 -8.34
CA VAL A 88 -12.22 0.40 -8.58
C VAL A 88 -12.63 -0.88 -9.33
N ARG A 89 -13.91 -1.02 -9.70
CA ARG A 89 -14.37 -2.08 -10.61
C ARG A 89 -13.87 -1.82 -12.05
N GLY A 90 -13.55 -0.56 -12.36
CA GLY A 90 -12.91 -0.15 -13.60
C GLY A 90 -11.38 -0.14 -13.52
N ARG A 91 -10.74 0.44 -14.55
CA ARG A 91 -9.27 0.56 -14.60
C ARG A 91 -8.78 1.67 -13.65
N ILE A 92 -7.84 1.36 -12.76
CA ILE A 92 -7.28 2.33 -11.80
C ILE A 92 -5.82 2.68 -12.10
N TRP A 93 -5.41 3.92 -11.83
CA TRP A 93 -4.01 4.32 -11.94
C TRP A 93 -3.28 4.10 -10.61
N GLU A 94 -2.06 3.58 -10.67
CA GLU A 94 -1.30 3.23 -9.47
C GLU A 94 -0.59 4.41 -8.81
N GLY A 95 -0.33 5.50 -9.54
CA GLY A 95 0.29 6.69 -8.96
C GLY A 95 1.69 6.44 -8.36
N ALA A 96 2.40 5.41 -8.84
CA ALA A 96 3.69 4.96 -8.33
C ALA A 96 3.73 4.60 -6.82
N THR A 97 2.59 4.39 -6.18
CA THR A 97 2.51 4.03 -4.77
C THR A 97 1.27 3.19 -4.45
N VAL A 98 1.45 2.10 -3.72
CA VAL A 98 0.34 1.27 -3.23
C VAL A 98 -0.61 2.06 -2.31
N THR A 99 -0.10 3.10 -1.65
CA THR A 99 -0.89 4.00 -0.80
C THR A 99 -2.00 4.67 -1.59
N TYR A 100 -1.71 5.11 -2.82
CA TYR A 100 -2.69 5.77 -3.69
C TYR A 100 -3.76 4.80 -4.22
N VAL A 101 -3.37 3.57 -4.56
CA VAL A 101 -4.35 2.51 -4.87
C VAL A 101 -5.26 2.24 -3.67
N THR A 102 -4.69 2.21 -2.47
CA THR A 102 -5.45 1.98 -1.24
C THR A 102 -6.43 3.12 -0.93
N MET A 103 -6.06 4.37 -1.21
CA MET A 103 -6.99 5.51 -1.11
C MET A 103 -8.18 5.38 -2.07
N GLN A 104 -7.96 4.90 -3.29
CA GLN A 104 -9.05 4.65 -4.26
C GLN A 104 -9.96 3.50 -3.81
N LEU A 105 -9.38 2.42 -3.24
CA LEU A 105 -10.13 1.32 -2.64
C LEU A 105 -11.03 1.82 -1.50
N ALA A 106 -10.45 2.52 -0.51
CA ALA A 106 -11.18 3.07 0.62
C ALA A 106 -12.32 3.99 0.16
N PHE A 107 -12.06 4.83 -0.85
CA PHE A 107 -13.07 5.70 -1.42
C PHE A 107 -14.22 4.91 -2.05
N HIS A 108 -13.91 3.92 -2.88
CA HIS A 108 -14.90 3.07 -3.51
C HIS A 108 -15.78 2.33 -2.49
N MET A 109 -15.18 1.92 -1.37
CA MET A 109 -15.85 1.23 -0.27
C MET A 109 -16.68 2.17 0.62
N GLY A 110 -16.74 3.46 0.30
CA GLY A 110 -17.57 4.44 1.03
C GLY A 110 -16.91 5.02 2.28
N ILE A 111 -15.63 4.78 2.51
CA ILE A 111 -14.91 5.34 3.65
C ILE A 111 -14.77 6.85 3.45
N SER A 112 -15.22 7.62 4.45
CA SER A 112 -15.26 9.08 4.42
C SER A 112 -14.07 9.75 5.12
N GLU A 113 -13.44 9.06 6.07
CA GLU A 113 -12.25 9.54 6.77
C GLU A 113 -11.13 8.51 6.70
N VAL A 114 -9.97 8.94 6.22
CA VAL A 114 -8.77 8.10 6.10
C VAL A 114 -7.63 8.73 6.87
N TYR A 115 -6.97 7.95 7.71
CA TYR A 115 -5.78 8.34 8.45
C TYR A 115 -4.57 7.53 7.96
N LEU A 116 -3.55 8.22 7.44
CA LEU A 116 -2.30 7.60 7.01
C LEU A 116 -1.39 7.37 8.21
N ILE A 117 -0.76 6.21 8.28
CA ILE A 117 0.18 5.84 9.34
C ILE A 117 1.36 5.12 8.69
N GLY A 118 2.58 5.54 9.02
CA GLY A 118 3.81 4.94 8.48
C GLY A 118 4.16 5.41 7.07
N VAL A 119 3.74 6.61 6.67
CA VAL A 119 4.12 7.23 5.38
C VAL A 119 5.29 8.20 5.60
N ASP A 120 6.48 7.64 5.76
CA ASP A 120 7.68 8.42 6.12
C ASP A 120 8.08 9.42 5.03
N HIS A 121 7.84 9.06 3.77
CA HIS A 121 8.18 9.87 2.58
C HIS A 121 9.65 10.34 2.59
N ASN A 122 10.54 9.47 3.03
CA ASN A 122 11.97 9.73 3.18
C ASN A 122 12.76 8.48 2.80
N TYR A 123 13.51 8.54 1.71
CA TYR A 123 14.35 7.43 1.26
C TYR A 123 15.79 7.89 1.03
N ASP A 124 16.74 7.17 1.62
CA ASP A 124 18.17 7.43 1.49
C ASP A 124 18.70 6.98 0.14
N THR A 125 18.14 5.90 -0.41
CA THR A 125 18.55 5.37 -1.72
C THR A 125 18.23 6.36 -2.83
N LYS A 126 19.27 6.78 -3.56
CA LYS A 126 19.16 7.69 -4.71
C LYS A 126 19.29 6.92 -6.02
N GLY A 127 18.58 7.37 -7.03
CA GLY A 127 18.69 6.85 -8.39
C GLY A 127 17.50 7.26 -9.25
N LYS A 128 17.49 6.79 -10.50
CA LYS A 128 16.38 7.05 -11.41
C LYS A 128 15.11 6.34 -10.89
N PRO A 129 13.97 7.04 -10.75
CA PRO A 129 12.71 6.43 -10.31
C PRO A 129 12.34 5.18 -11.11
N ASN A 130 11.71 4.21 -10.44
CA ASN A 130 11.26 2.94 -11.01
C ASN A 130 12.37 2.02 -11.55
N THR A 131 13.64 2.37 -11.33
CA THR A 131 14.78 1.48 -11.65
C THR A 131 14.73 0.25 -10.76
N THR A 132 14.79 -0.94 -11.38
CA THR A 132 14.88 -2.19 -10.63
C THR A 132 16.29 -2.38 -10.09
N ILE A 133 16.39 -2.57 -8.78
CA ILE A 133 17.63 -2.91 -8.06
C ILE A 133 17.44 -4.20 -7.27
N THR A 134 18.54 -4.84 -6.91
CA THR A 134 18.55 -6.03 -6.06
C THR A 134 19.12 -5.64 -4.71
N SER A 135 18.50 -6.06 -3.62
CA SER A 135 19.02 -5.81 -2.28
C SER A 135 20.24 -6.68 -2.01
N ASP A 136 21.28 -6.07 -1.42
CA ASP A 136 22.54 -6.74 -1.09
C ASP A 136 22.59 -7.24 0.37
N GLY A 137 21.58 -6.95 1.18
CA GLY A 137 21.57 -7.25 2.62
C GLY A 137 20.25 -6.92 3.31
N ASP A 138 20.34 -6.60 4.59
CA ASP A 138 19.20 -6.14 5.40
C ASP A 138 18.70 -4.77 4.90
N ASP A 139 17.40 -4.53 5.04
CA ASP A 139 16.73 -3.30 4.62
C ASP A 139 16.64 -2.29 5.78
N PRO A 140 17.39 -1.18 5.75
CA PRO A 140 17.34 -0.15 6.78
C PRO A 140 16.18 0.84 6.60
N ASN A 141 15.52 0.85 5.44
CA ASN A 141 14.51 1.86 5.10
C ASN A 141 13.07 1.43 5.46
N HIS A 142 12.87 0.19 5.91
CA HIS A 142 11.56 -0.34 6.26
C HIS A 142 11.56 -0.88 7.69
N PHE A 143 10.36 -1.09 8.23
CA PHE A 143 10.15 -1.52 9.62
C PHE A 143 10.72 -2.90 9.97
N HIS A 144 11.12 -3.70 8.97
CA HIS A 144 11.62 -5.06 9.17
C HIS A 144 12.86 -5.28 8.28
N ALA A 145 13.96 -5.75 8.87
CA ALA A 145 15.23 -5.95 8.16
C ALA A 145 15.10 -6.88 6.93
N GLY A 146 14.23 -7.89 7.01
CA GLY A 146 13.90 -8.78 5.90
C GLY A 146 12.90 -8.23 4.86
N TYR A 147 12.49 -6.95 4.94
CA TYR A 147 11.45 -6.38 4.06
C TYR A 147 11.90 -6.29 2.60
N PHE A 148 13.15 -5.94 2.34
CA PHE A 148 13.85 -6.23 1.08
C PHE A 148 15.17 -6.92 1.41
N GLY A 149 15.08 -8.14 1.96
CA GLY A 149 16.27 -8.93 2.30
C GLY A 149 17.16 -9.25 1.10
N LYS A 150 18.36 -9.76 1.35
CA LYS A 150 19.36 -10.07 0.32
C LYS A 150 18.77 -10.87 -0.85
N GLY A 151 19.02 -10.39 -2.07
CA GLY A 151 18.53 -10.97 -3.32
C GLY A 151 17.14 -10.50 -3.75
N PHE A 152 16.43 -9.73 -2.92
CA PHE A 152 15.11 -9.22 -3.26
C PHE A 152 15.20 -8.11 -4.31
N ARG A 153 14.47 -8.25 -5.41
CA ARG A 153 14.37 -7.23 -6.47
C ARG A 153 13.25 -6.24 -6.15
N TRP A 154 13.54 -4.95 -6.18
CA TRP A 154 12.55 -3.90 -5.95
C TRP A 154 12.85 -2.67 -6.80
N GLN A 155 11.89 -1.75 -6.87
CA GLN A 155 11.99 -0.54 -7.67
C GLN A 155 12.23 0.68 -6.80
N LEU A 156 13.18 1.52 -7.20
CA LEU A 156 13.41 2.80 -6.54
C LEU A 156 12.14 3.66 -6.54
N PRO A 157 11.83 4.34 -5.43
CA PRO A 157 10.59 5.08 -5.27
C PRO A 157 10.52 6.28 -6.22
N ASP A 158 9.31 6.53 -6.74
CA ASP A 158 8.99 7.70 -7.54
C ASP A 158 8.16 8.67 -6.70
N LEU A 159 8.85 9.47 -5.89
CA LEU A 159 8.23 10.39 -4.95
C LEU A 159 7.44 11.48 -5.67
N GLU A 160 7.94 11.98 -6.80
CA GLU A 160 7.29 13.04 -7.57
C GLU A 160 5.93 12.54 -8.12
N THR A 161 5.91 11.37 -8.76
CA THR A 161 4.67 10.77 -9.24
C THR A 161 3.72 10.43 -8.09
N SER A 162 4.26 9.94 -6.96
CA SER A 162 3.47 9.67 -5.75
C SER A 162 2.80 10.94 -5.21
N GLU A 163 3.50 12.07 -5.21
CA GLU A 163 2.95 13.35 -4.78
C GLU A 163 1.85 13.87 -5.70
N ILE A 164 2.00 13.72 -7.02
CA ILE A 164 0.92 14.02 -7.99
C ILE A 164 -0.32 13.19 -7.65
N ALA A 165 -0.13 11.89 -7.40
CA ALA A 165 -1.21 10.98 -7.04
C ALA A 165 -1.88 11.38 -5.71
N TYR A 166 -1.10 11.68 -4.67
CA TYR A 166 -1.64 12.13 -3.38
C TYR A 166 -2.45 13.41 -3.49
N ARG A 167 -2.03 14.38 -4.31
CA ARG A 167 -2.83 15.60 -4.58
C ARG A 167 -4.14 15.29 -5.28
N MET A 168 -4.15 14.35 -6.25
CA MET A 168 -5.38 13.88 -6.89
C MET A 168 -6.32 13.20 -5.90
N ALA A 169 -5.80 12.34 -5.01
CA ALA A 169 -6.60 11.69 -3.97
C ALA A 169 -7.20 12.73 -3.01
N ARG A 170 -6.38 13.67 -2.52
CA ARG A 170 -6.84 14.76 -1.65
C ARG A 170 -8.01 15.51 -2.29
N GLN A 171 -7.83 15.98 -3.53
CA GLN A 171 -8.87 16.73 -4.24
C GLN A 171 -10.16 15.91 -4.44
N ALA A 172 -10.04 14.62 -4.77
CA ALA A 172 -11.20 13.76 -4.96
C ALA A 172 -11.98 13.51 -3.66
N TYR A 173 -11.28 13.34 -2.54
CA TYR A 173 -11.90 13.23 -1.22
C TYR A 173 -12.59 14.54 -0.83
N GLU A 174 -11.90 15.68 -0.92
CA GLU A 174 -12.45 17.00 -0.59
C GLU A 174 -13.71 17.31 -1.42
N ASN A 175 -13.68 17.05 -2.73
CA ASN A 175 -14.83 17.25 -3.63
C ASN A 175 -16.04 16.37 -3.27
N ALA A 176 -15.82 15.24 -2.60
CA ALA A 176 -16.87 14.33 -2.15
C ALA A 176 -17.30 14.58 -0.70
N GLY A 177 -16.81 15.64 -0.05
CA GLY A 177 -17.06 15.89 1.38
C GLY A 177 -16.40 14.87 2.30
N ARG A 178 -15.28 14.28 1.88
CA ARG A 178 -14.50 13.27 2.60
C ARG A 178 -13.11 13.82 2.93
N ARG A 179 -12.37 13.15 3.81
CA ARG A 179 -11.08 13.61 4.31
C ARG A 179 -10.01 12.53 4.31
N ILE A 180 -8.78 12.95 3.99
CA ILE A 180 -7.56 12.19 4.25
C ILE A 180 -6.65 13.06 5.15
N ALA A 181 -6.19 12.50 6.25
CA ALA A 181 -5.20 13.09 7.16
C ALA A 181 -4.01 12.16 7.35
N ASP A 182 -2.87 12.72 7.75
CA ASP A 182 -1.64 11.98 7.99
C ASP A 182 -1.26 12.01 9.47
N ALA A 183 -1.40 10.85 10.11
CA ALA A 183 -1.06 10.58 11.50
C ALA A 183 0.33 9.94 11.66
N THR A 184 1.16 9.94 10.61
CA THR A 184 2.51 9.40 10.65
C THR A 184 3.40 10.24 11.56
N VAL A 185 3.90 9.62 12.63
CA VAL A 185 4.87 10.24 13.55
C VAL A 185 6.19 10.48 12.82
N GLY A 186 6.62 11.74 12.69
CA GLY A 186 7.90 12.09 12.06
C GLY A 186 7.94 11.98 10.53
N GLY A 187 6.83 11.64 9.88
CA GLY A 187 6.78 11.50 8.41
C GLY A 187 6.91 12.84 7.68
N LYS A 188 7.64 12.86 6.57
CA LYS A 188 7.97 14.07 5.80
C LYS A 188 6.94 14.46 4.73
N LEU A 189 5.89 13.67 4.53
CA LEU A 189 4.82 13.99 3.58
C LEU A 189 4.06 15.24 4.04
N THR A 190 3.88 16.22 3.15
CA THR A 190 3.23 17.52 3.48
C THR A 190 1.93 17.78 2.70
N ILE A 191 1.45 16.79 1.95
CA ILE A 191 0.26 16.94 1.08
C ILE A 191 -1.04 16.89 1.89
N PHE A 192 -1.10 16.05 2.92
CA PHE A 192 -2.27 15.87 3.77
C PHE A 192 -2.10 16.64 5.09
N GLU A 193 -3.22 17.00 5.71
CA GLU A 193 -3.22 17.61 7.03
C GLU A 193 -2.58 16.66 8.06
N LYS A 194 -1.62 17.17 8.84
CA LYS A 194 -0.99 16.41 9.92
C LYS A 194 -1.88 16.38 11.16
N VAL A 195 -2.06 15.21 11.75
CA VAL A 195 -2.80 15.01 13.00
C VAL A 195 -2.01 14.16 13.99
N ASP A 196 -2.26 14.34 15.29
CA ASP A 196 -1.64 13.49 16.32
C ASP A 196 -2.37 12.14 16.40
N PHE A 197 -1.64 11.05 16.14
CA PHE A 197 -2.14 9.69 16.27
C PHE A 197 -2.82 9.43 17.63
N ASN A 198 -2.26 9.92 18.73
CA ASN A 198 -2.79 9.67 20.08
C ASN A 198 -4.02 10.52 20.42
N ALA A 199 -4.30 11.56 19.65
CA ALA A 199 -5.50 12.38 19.80
C ALA A 199 -6.69 11.77 19.04
N ILE A 200 -6.43 10.94 18.03
CA ILE A 200 -7.46 10.32 17.18
C ILE A 200 -7.83 8.91 17.67
N PHE A 201 -6.86 8.12 18.15
CA PHE A 201 -7.04 6.75 18.64
C PHE A 201 -6.50 6.59 20.07
#